data_AF-A0A961THB9-F1
#
_entry.id   AF-A0A961THB9-F1
#
_cell.length_a   1.000
_cell.length_b   1.000
_cell.length_c   1.000
_cell.angle_alpha   90.00
_cell.angle_beta   90.00
_cell.angle_gamma   90.00
#
_symmetry.space_group_name_H-M   'P 1'
#
loop_
_entity.id
_entity.type
_entity.pdbx_description
1 polymer ?
#
loop_
_entity_poly.entity_id
_entity_poly.type
_entity_poly.pdbx_seq_one_letter_code
_entity_poly.pdbx_strand_id
1 'polypeptide(L)' 'VIARAKGRDGNRFGIVWSPMNHSVAEMFDRVLLFKNGVLIEDDSPGKLAESSPDYRELVGLV' A
#
# COMPACT_ATOMS: atom_id res chain seq x y z
N VAL A 1 7.62 -5.13 15.87
CA VAL A 1 9.05 -4.84 15.59
C VAL A 1 9.54 -5.72 14.42
N ILE A 2 9.05 -5.47 13.20
CA ILE A 2 9.49 -6.21 11.98
C ILE A 2 10.56 -5.42 11.22
N ALA A 3 10.57 -4.09 11.36
CA ALA A 3 11.52 -3.18 10.71
C ALA A 3 13.01 -3.47 11.00
N ARG A 4 13.34 -4.24 12.05
CA ARG A 4 14.71 -4.63 12.41
C ARG A 4 15.08 -6.06 12.02
N ALA A 5 14.12 -6.87 11.56
CA ALA A 5 14.37 -8.25 11.17
C ALA A 5 14.97 -8.28 9.76
N LYS A 6 16.04 -9.06 9.59
CA LYS A 6 16.64 -9.38 8.28
C LYS A 6 16.48 -10.87 8.03
N GLY A 7 16.17 -11.22 6.78
CA GLY A 7 16.20 -12.59 6.29
C GLY A 7 17.60 -13.17 6.36
N ARG A 8 17.69 -14.49 6.19
CA ARG A 8 18.96 -15.24 6.21
C ARG A 8 19.93 -14.79 5.10
N ASP A 9 19.39 -14.18 4.06
CA ASP A 9 20.09 -13.58 2.92
C ASP A 9 20.52 -12.11 3.14
N GLY A 10 20.21 -11.53 4.31
CA GLY A 10 20.50 -10.13 4.63
C GLY A 10 19.47 -9.13 4.12
N ASN A 11 18.45 -9.56 3.39
CA ASN A 11 17.37 -8.70 2.90
C ASN A 11 16.37 -8.39 4.01
N ARG A 12 15.67 -7.26 3.91
CA ARG A 12 14.58 -6.95 4.85
C ARG A 12 13.35 -7.77 4.48
N PHE A 13 12.60 -8.20 5.50
CA PHE A 13 11.29 -8.81 5.26
C PHE A 13 10.33 -7.76 4.70
N GLY A 14 9.63 -8.12 3.63
CA GLY A 14 8.46 -7.38 3.14
C GLY A 14 7.19 -8.09 3.58
N ILE A 15 6.15 -7.33 3.90
CA ILE A 15 4.80 -7.87 4.14
C ILE A 15 3.90 -7.35 3.03
N VAL A 16 3.26 -8.27 2.32
CA VAL A 16 2.12 -7.95 1.46
C VAL A 16 0.88 -8.24 2.27
N TRP A 17 0.06 -7.22 2.50
CA TRP A 17 -1.18 -7.36 3.22
C TRP A 17 -2.28 -6.60 2.49
N SER A 18 -3.40 -7.29 2.25
CA SER A 18 -4.64 -6.69 1.77
C SER A 18 -5.58 -6.52 2.98
N PRO A 19 -5.71 -5.30 3.53
CA PRO A 19 -6.54 -5.07 4.71
C PRO A 19 -8.03 -5.08 4.33
N MET A 20 -8.88 -5.61 5.21
CA MET A 20 -10.35 -5.55 5.01
C MET A 20 -10.90 -4.13 5.18
N ASN A 21 -10.21 -3.27 5.95
CA ASN A 21 -10.51 -1.85 6.06
C ASN A 21 -9.44 -1.07 5.31
N HIS A 22 -9.81 -0.41 4.22
CA HIS A 22 -8.85 0.30 3.40
C HIS A 22 -8.33 1.61 4.00
N SER A 23 -8.99 2.15 5.03
CA SER A 23 -8.53 3.37 5.71
C SER A 23 -7.17 3.20 6.40
N VAL A 24 -6.70 1.95 6.63
CA VAL A 24 -5.35 1.71 7.16
C VAL A 24 -4.26 1.74 6.09
N ALA A 25 -4.60 2.02 4.83
CA ALA A 25 -3.64 2.08 3.72
C ALA A 25 -2.51 3.09 3.98
N GLU A 26 -2.77 4.16 4.74
CA GLU A 26 -1.75 5.15 5.14
C GLU A 26 -0.60 4.56 5.98
N MET A 27 -0.82 3.41 6.63
CA MET A 27 0.20 2.74 7.45
C MET A 27 1.23 1.97 6.62
N PHE A 28 1.02 1.85 5.30
CA PHE A 28 1.87 1.09 4.40
C PHE A 28 2.96 1.97 3.80
N ASP A 29 4.14 1.41 3.58
CA ASP A 29 5.21 2.11 2.86
C ASP A 29 4.90 2.24 1.36
N ARG A 30 4.05 1.36 0.82
CA ARG A 30 3.73 1.22 -0.60
C ARG A 30 2.36 0.56 -0.78
N VAL A 31 1.59 1.03 -1.76
CA VAL A 31 0.26 0.51 -2.10
C VAL A 31 0.25 0.11 -3.58
N LEU A 32 -0.32 -1.06 -3.85
CA LEU A 32 -0.60 -1.56 -5.19
C LEU A 32 -2.11 -1.52 -5.41
N LEU A 33 -2.58 -0.68 -6.33
CA LEU A 33 -4.01 -0.56 -6.62
C LEU A 33 -4.37 -1.37 -7.86
N PHE A 34 -5.35 -2.26 -7.71
CA PHE A 34 -5.84 -3.10 -8.80
C PHE A 34 -7.28 -2.74 -9.15
N LYS A 35 -7.58 -2.70 -10.46
CA LYS A 35 -8.94 -2.51 -11.00
C LYS A 35 -9.19 -3.58 -12.05
N ASN A 36 -10.23 -4.40 -11.85
CA ASN A 36 -10.56 -5.53 -12.72
C ASN A 36 -9.40 -6.52 -12.94
N GLY A 37 -8.63 -6.80 -11.90
CA GLY A 37 -7.48 -7.72 -11.96
C GLY A 37 -6.22 -7.13 -12.60
N VAL A 38 -6.24 -5.85 -13.00
CA VAL A 38 -5.09 -5.15 -13.59
C VAL A 38 -4.51 -4.18 -12.56
N LEU A 39 -3.19 -4.20 -12.39
CA LEU A 39 -2.47 -3.19 -11.60
C LEU A 39 -2.55 -1.85 -12.32
N ILE A 40 -3.21 -0.88 -11.72
CA ILE A 40 -3.37 0.46 -12.29
C ILE A 40 -2.41 1.48 -11.66
N GLU A 41 -2.05 1.30 -10.38
CA GLU A 41 -1.17 2.22 -9.67
C GLU A 41 -0.28 1.50 -8.65
N ASP A 42 0.90 2.06 -8.43
CA ASP A 42 1.94 1.52 -7.58
C ASP A 42 2.83 2.67 -7.05
N ASP A 43 2.51 3.18 -5.85
CA ASP A 43 3.32 4.21 -5.20
C ASP A 43 3.07 4.24 -3.67
N SER A 44 3.61 5.25 -2.98
CA SER A 44 3.32 5.48 -1.56
C SER A 44 1.89 6.03 -1.33
N PRO A 45 1.27 5.74 -0.17
CA PRO A 45 -0.08 6.24 0.16
C PRO A 45 -0.23 7.75 0.00
N GLY A 46 0.77 8.52 0.43
CA GLY A 46 0.72 9.98 0.39
C GLY A 46 0.66 10.53 -1.03
N LYS A 47 1.45 9.97 -1.95
CA LYS A 47 1.40 10.38 -3.36
C LYS A 47 0.09 9.99 -4.03
N LEU A 48 -0.40 8.78 -3.77
CA LEU A 48 -1.68 8.33 -4.32
C LEU A 48 -2.84 9.18 -3.77
N ALA A 49 -2.78 9.63 -2.51
CA ALA A 49 -3.77 10.54 -1.95
C ALA A 49 -3.81 11.91 -2.68
N GLU A 50 -2.69 12.34 -3.26
CA GLU A 50 -2.60 13.60 -4.02
C GLU A 50 -3.01 13.43 -5.49
N SER A 51 -2.62 12.32 -6.13
CA SER A 51 -2.70 12.15 -7.58
C SER A 51 -3.78 11.19 -8.08
N SER A 52 -4.31 10.31 -7.23
CA SER A 52 -5.21 9.22 -7.62
C SER A 52 -6.64 9.39 -7.11
N PRO A 53 -7.60 9.69 -8.00
CA PRO A 53 -9.02 9.71 -7.65
C PRO A 53 -9.53 8.34 -7.18
N ASP A 54 -9.13 7.26 -7.84
CA ASP A 54 -9.55 5.88 -7.50
C ASP A 54 -9.06 5.49 -6.10
N TYR A 55 -7.83 5.84 -5.75
CA TYR A 55 -7.29 5.60 -4.41
C TYR A 55 -8.06 6.40 -3.35
N ARG A 56 -8.27 7.71 -3.59
CA ARG A 56 -9.00 8.58 -2.65
C ARG A 56 -10.41 8.09 -2.37
N GLU A 57 -11.14 7.67 -3.40
CA GLU A 57 -12.46 7.06 -3.25
C GLU A 57 -12.39 5.81 -2.36
N LEU A 58 -11.41 4.94 -2.62
CA LEU A 58 -11.25 3.68 -1.92
C LEU A 58 -10.91 3.85 -0.42
N VAL A 59 -10.13 4.89 -0.07
CA VAL A 59 -9.75 5.17 1.32
C VAL A 59 -10.68 6.19 2.02
N GLY A 60 -11.67 6.74 1.32
CA GLY A 60 -12.65 7.67 1.87
C GLY A 60 -12.19 9.13 1.99
N LEU A 61 -11.22 9.58 1.19
CA LEU A 61 -10.67 10.95 1.15
C LEU A 61 -11.39 11.85 0.13
N VAL A 62 -12.72 11.84 0.17
CA VAL A 62 -13.59 12.63 -0.74
C VAL A 62 -13.68 14.09 -0.27
#